data_AF-A0AAQ1GKF8-F1
#
_entry.id   AF-A0AAQ1GKF8-F1
#
_cell.length_a   1.000
_cell.length_b   1.000
_cell.length_c   1.000
_cell.angle_alpha   90.00
_cell.angle_beta   90.00
_cell.angle_gamma   90.00
#
_symmetry.space_group_name_H-M   'P 1'
#
loop_
_entity.id
_entity.type
_entity.pdbx_description
1 polymer ?
#
loop_
_entity_poly.entity_id
_entity_poly.type
_entity_poly.pdbx_seq_one_letter_code
_entity_poly.pdbx_strand_id
1 'polypeptide(L)' 'MNKNAIPNDPEKPFVTSGIRLGSPAMTTRGFGVKEAERVGNLIADVLEAPNDAATIERVKAQVAELTTRFPVYS' A
#
# COMPACT_ATOMS: atom_id res chain seq x y z
N MET A 1 5.16 -2.68 -5.26
CA MET A 1 4.94 -1.23 -5.39
C MET A 1 6.21 -0.62 -5.98
N ASN A 2 6.11 0.36 -6.87
CA ASN A 2 7.26 1.04 -7.47
C ASN A 2 7.17 2.56 -7.23
N LYS A 3 8.33 3.16 -6.88
CA LYS A 3 8.54 4.60 -6.82
C LYS A 3 8.51 5.17 -8.25
N ASN A 4 7.68 6.17 -8.51
CA ASN A 4 7.51 6.80 -9.82
C ASN A 4 7.57 8.33 -9.71
N ALA A 5 8.25 8.97 -10.66
CA ALA A 5 8.26 10.41 -10.79
C ALA A 5 6.87 10.93 -11.19
N ILE A 6 6.46 12.05 -10.59
CA ILE A 6 5.24 12.78 -10.92
C ILE A 6 5.55 14.00 -11.81
N PRO A 7 4.59 14.50 -12.62
CA PRO A 7 4.83 15.70 -13.43
C PRO A 7 5.21 16.88 -12.53
N ASN A 8 6.35 17.54 -12.82
CA ASN A 8 6.97 18.61 -12.03
C ASN A 8 7.52 18.20 -10.64
N ASP A 9 8.10 17.00 -10.51
CA ASP A 9 8.78 16.56 -9.28
C ASP A 9 10.07 17.39 -9.04
N PRO A 10 10.19 18.16 -7.93
CA PRO A 10 11.42 18.89 -7.60
C PRO A 10 12.52 17.97 -7.04
N GLU A 11 12.17 16.74 -6.69
CA GLU A 11 13.06 15.75 -6.09
C GLU A 11 13.84 14.93 -7.13
N LYS A 12 14.99 14.40 -6.71
CA LYS A 12 15.91 13.66 -7.60
C LYS A 12 15.28 12.35 -8.09
N PRO A 13 15.67 11.83 -9.28
CA PRO A 13 15.10 10.60 -9.87
C PRO A 13 15.12 9.34 -9.01
N PHE A 14 15.93 9.32 -7.94
CA PHE A 14 16.04 8.21 -6.99
C PHE A 14 15.17 8.37 -5.73
N VAL A 15 14.62 9.57 -5.51
CA VAL A 15 13.72 9.92 -4.40
C VAL A 15 12.45 10.48 -5.01
N THR A 16 11.80 9.71 -5.88
CA THR A 16 10.58 10.18 -6.54
C THR A 16 9.45 10.35 -5.53
N SER A 17 8.69 11.43 -5.65
CA SER A 17 7.60 11.79 -4.74
C SER A 17 6.32 10.97 -4.93
N GLY A 18 6.26 10.13 -5.97
CA GLY A 18 5.07 9.35 -6.32
C GLY A 18 5.18 7.84 -6.06
N ILE A 19 4.05 7.22 -5.72
CA ILE A 19 3.88 5.76 -5.62
C ILE A 19 2.84 5.31 -6.65
N ARG A 20 3.18 4.33 -7.48
CA ARG A 20 2.20 3.68 -8.36
C ARG A 20 1.59 2.46 -7.66
N LEU A 21 0.27 2.49 -7.53
CA LEU A 21 -0.56 1.40 -7.02
C LEU A 21 -1.30 0.72 -8.18
N GLY A 22 -1.31 -0.61 -8.20
CA GLY A 22 -2.02 -1.39 -9.21
C GLY A 22 -3.01 -2.34 -8.54
N SER A 23 -4.28 -2.27 -8.93
CA SER A 23 -5.35 -3.19 -8.51
C SER A 23 -5.26 -4.63 -9.07
N PRO A 24 -4.60 -4.97 -10.20
CA PRO A 24 -4.67 -6.32 -10.78
C PRO A 24 -4.24 -7.44 -9.83
N ALA A 25 -3.24 -7.19 -8.98
CA ALA A 25 -2.76 -8.16 -8.00
C ALA A 25 -3.77 -8.38 -6.86
N MET A 26 -4.57 -7.38 -6.51
CA MET A 26 -5.59 -7.47 -5.47
C MET A 26 -6.86 -8.14 -6.01
N THR A 27 -7.32 -7.74 -7.19
CA THR A 27 -8.54 -8.28 -7.80
C THR A 27 -8.39 -9.75 -8.21
N THR A 28 -7.21 -10.17 -8.68
CA THR A 28 -6.93 -11.59 -8.98
C THR A 28 -6.97 -12.47 -7.73
N ARG A 29 -6.69 -11.89 -6.55
CA ARG A 29 -6.77 -12.57 -5.25
C ARG A 29 -8.17 -12.57 -4.65
N GLY A 30 -9.17 -11.98 -5.32
CA GLY A 30 -10.55 -11.92 -4.83
C GLY A 30 -10.86 -10.73 -3.92
N PHE A 31 -10.01 -9.70 -3.87
CA PHE A 31 -10.33 -8.48 -3.12
C PHE A 31 -11.54 -7.78 -3.73
N GLY A 32 -12.51 -7.43 -2.89
CA GLY A 32 -13.64 -6.58 -3.24
C GLY A 32 -13.36 -5.10 -2.98
N VAL A 33 -14.42 -4.29 -3.10
CA VAL A 33 -14.36 -2.84 -2.92
C VAL A 33 -13.98 -2.46 -1.49
N LYS A 34 -14.52 -3.16 -0.49
CA LYS A 34 -14.26 -2.89 0.93
C LYS A 34 -12.82 -3.20 1.32
N GLU A 35 -12.26 -4.28 0.77
CA GLU A 35 -10.86 -4.65 1.00
C GLU A 35 -9.92 -3.67 0.32
N ALA A 36 -10.28 -3.17 -0.87
CA ALA A 36 -9.51 -2.13 -1.57
C ALA A 36 -9.51 -0.80 -0.79
N GLU A 37 -10.67 -0.38 -0.28
CA GLU A 37 -10.80 0.78 0.59
C GLU A 37 -9.96 0.61 1.86
N ARG A 38 -9.99 -0.59 2.47
CA ARG A 38 -9.19 -0.90 3.66
C ARG A 38 -7.69 -0.77 3.38
N VAL A 39 -7.21 -1.27 2.23
CA VAL A 39 -5.81 -1.11 1.82
C VAL A 39 -5.46 0.35 1.62
N GLY A 40 -6.35 1.16 1.03
CA GLY A 40 -6.17 2.61 0.89
C GLY A 40 -5.97 3.30 2.23
N ASN A 41 -6.83 3.01 3.21
CA ASN A 41 -6.74 3.58 4.55
C ASN A 41 -5.45 3.15 5.28
N LEU A 42 -5.04 1.88 5.14
CA LEU A 42 -3.76 1.41 5.70
C LEU A 42 -2.55 2.12 5.10
N ILE A 43 -2.60 2.46 3.80
CA ILE A 43 -1.56 3.24 3.14
C ILE A 43 -1.55 4.67 3.71
N ALA A 44 -2.73 5.29 3.87
CA ALA A 44 -2.86 6.63 4.45
C ALA A 44 -2.31 6.70 5.88
N ASP A 45 -2.65 5.73 6.74
CA ASP A 45 -2.16 5.65 8.12
C ASP A 45 -0.61 5.70 8.20
N VAL A 46 0.08 4.98 7.31
CA VAL A 46 1.56 4.98 7.27
C VAL A 46 2.11 6.27 6.68
N LEU A 47 1.42 6.87 5.70
CA LEU A 47 1.85 8.14 5.10
C LEU A 47 1.68 9.33 6.05
N GLU A 48 0.69 9.31 6.94
CA GLU A 48 0.49 10.33 7.97
C GLU A 48 1.53 10.24 9.10
N ALA A 49 1.99 9.02 9.43
CA ALA A 49 2.97 8.78 10.49
C ALA A 49 4.14 7.88 10.02
N PRO A 50 4.97 8.34 9.06
CA PRO A 50 5.95 7.48 8.37
C PRO A 50 7.12 7.04 9.24
N ASN A 51 7.35 7.69 10.37
CA ASN A 51 8.42 7.37 11.33
C ASN A 51 7.89 6.77 12.64
N ASP A 52 6.58 6.55 12.76
CA ASP A 52 5.99 5.93 13.94
C ASP A 52 6.04 4.40 13.84
N ALA A 53 6.97 3.80 14.57
CA ALA A 53 7.15 2.36 14.62
C ALA A 53 5.89 1.63 15.11
N ALA A 54 5.08 2.22 15.98
CA ALA A 54 3.86 1.59 16.47
C ALA A 54 2.79 1.52 15.36
N THR A 55 2.62 2.60 14.59
CA THR A 55 1.73 2.63 13.43
C THR A 55 2.19 1.65 12.35
N ILE A 56 3.49 1.58 12.06
CA ILE A 56 4.04 0.65 11.07
C ILE A 56 3.77 -0.80 11.47
N GLU A 57 4.05 -1.19 12.72
CA GLU A 57 3.81 -2.57 13.18
C GLU A 57 2.32 -2.92 13.20
N ARG A 58 1.45 -1.99 13.62
CA ARG A 58 -0.01 -2.17 13.55
C ARG A 58 -0.47 -2.40 12.12
N VAL A 59 -0.05 -1.55 11.18
CA VAL A 59 -0.45 -1.66 9.77
C VAL A 59 0.07 -2.96 9.17
N LYS A 60 1.30 -3.35 9.47
CA LYS A 60 1.89 -4.62 9.02
C LYS A 60 1.08 -5.83 9.48
N ALA A 61 0.64 -5.85 10.75
CA ALA A 61 -0.22 -6.91 11.26
C ALA A 61 -1.57 -6.97 10.53
N GLN A 62 -2.21 -5.81 10.29
CA GLN A 62 -3.49 -5.73 9.58
C GLN A 62 -3.36 -6.13 8.10
N VAL A 63 -2.26 -5.79 7.44
CA VAL A 63 -1.97 -6.26 6.08
C VAL A 63 -1.78 -7.78 6.06
N ALA A 64 -1.03 -8.34 7.01
CA ALA A 64 -0.80 -9.78 7.10
C ALA A 64 -2.14 -10.54 7.23
N GLU A 65 -3.01 -10.11 8.15
CA GLU A 65 -4.35 -10.67 8.33
C GLU A 65 -5.21 -10.56 7.06
N LEU A 66 -5.17 -9.43 6.37
CA LEU A 66 -5.91 -9.27 5.13
C LEU A 66 -5.38 -10.22 4.04
N THR A 67 -4.06 -10.40 3.96
CA THR A 67 -3.45 -11.26 2.94
C THR A 67 -3.60 -12.76 3.21
N THR A 68 -3.73 -13.20 4.46
CA THR A 68 -4.00 -14.61 4.80
C THR A 68 -5.41 -15.03 4.39
N ARG A 69 -6.37 -14.10 4.41
CA ARG A 69 -7.75 -14.33 3.94
C ARG A 69 -7.85 -14.49 2.41
N PHE A 70 -6.84 -14.04 1.67
CA PHE A 70 -6.81 -14.03 0.20
C PHE A 70 -5.44 -14.53 -0.31
N PRO A 71 -5.14 -15.84 -0.18
CA PRO A 71 -3.85 -16.40 -0.57
C PRO A 71 -3.57 -16.25 -2.08
N VAL A 72 -2.29 -16.14 -2.44
CA VAL A 72 -1.86 -15.91 -3.83
C VAL A 72 -1.85 -17.19 -4.66
N TYR A 73 -1.64 -18.34 -4.02
CA TYR A 73 -1.63 -19.66 -4.64
C TYR A 73 -2.53 -20.59 -3.80
N SER A 74 -3.51 -21.20 -4.46
CA SER A 74 -4.33 -22.30 -3.95
C SER A 74 -4.04 -23.55 -4.75
#